data_AF-A0A497TQS9-F1
#
_entry.id   AF-A0A497TQS9-F1
#
_cell.length_a   1.000
_cell.length_b   1.000
_cell.length_c   1.000
_cell.angle_alpha   90.00
_cell.angle_beta   90.00
_cell.angle_gamma   90.00
#
_symmetry.space_group_name_H-M   'P 1'
#
loop_
_entity.id
_entity.type
_entity.pdbx_description
1 polymer ?
#
loop_
_entity_poly.entity_id
_entity_poly.type
_entity_poly.pdbx_seq_one_letter_code
_entity_poly.pdbx_strand_id
1 'polypeptide(L)'
;MSSDHRFLMIADEAVDHLERLMKRFPHLASEHVQDAVESWQKRGSGGIEMVMPGAEADPDEALAESAIALIQDHMVEDVMDRLAAENDVEMDYDRLIGLVGKDRYIGSLRREIIELRANSVSMAQMAELWNSMGKPALGQEQWTARTISLLLG
;
A
#
# COMPACT_ATOMS: atom_id res chain seq x y z
N MET A 1 2.63 -31.10 -0.21
CA MET A 1 1.62 -30.35 -0.99
C MET A 1 2.27 -29.01 -1.32
N SER A 2 2.49 -28.73 -2.61
CA SER A 2 3.27 -27.57 -3.06
C SER A 2 2.51 -26.26 -2.82
N SER A 3 3.21 -25.20 -2.44
CA SER A 3 2.66 -23.87 -2.18
C SER A 3 1.83 -23.33 -3.36
N ASP A 4 2.21 -23.68 -4.59
CA ASP A 4 1.56 -23.23 -5.83
C ASP A 4 0.08 -23.63 -5.92
N HIS A 5 -0.27 -24.81 -5.40
CA HIS A 5 -1.65 -25.29 -5.44
C HIS A 5 -2.55 -24.50 -4.47
N ARG A 6 -1.98 -24.01 -3.37
CA ARG A 6 -2.69 -23.18 -2.40
C ARG A 6 -2.94 -21.78 -2.95
N PHE A 7 -1.98 -21.22 -3.68
CA PHE A 7 -2.14 -19.91 -4.32
C PHE A 7 -3.23 -19.92 -5.39
N LEU A 8 -3.25 -20.93 -6.25
CA LEU A 8 -4.31 -21.06 -7.27
C LEU A 8 -5.70 -21.17 -6.67
N MET A 9 -5.84 -21.95 -5.58
CA MET A 9 -7.12 -22.08 -4.87
C MET A 9 -7.59 -20.75 -4.25
N ILE A 10 -6.67 -19.99 -3.66
CA ILE A 10 -6.99 -18.67 -3.09
C ILE A 10 -7.36 -17.66 -4.19
N ALA A 11 -6.67 -17.72 -5.33
CA ALA A 11 -6.93 -16.84 -6.45
C ALA A 11 -8.29 -17.13 -7.10
N ASP A 12 -8.67 -18.40 -7.27
CA ASP A 12 -10.00 -18.78 -7.73
C ASP A 12 -11.10 -18.29 -6.77
N GLU A 13 -10.90 -18.45 -5.46
CA GLU A 13 -11.86 -17.98 -4.46
C GLU A 13 -12.02 -16.45 -4.46
N ALA A 14 -10.92 -15.71 -4.67
CA ALA A 14 -10.93 -14.26 -4.79
C ALA A 14 -11.67 -13.78 -6.04
N VAL A 15 -11.49 -14.47 -7.18
CA VAL A 15 -12.18 -14.15 -8.44
C VAL A 15 -13.67 -14.44 -8.34
N ASP A 16 -14.06 -15.56 -7.73
CA ASP A 16 -15.47 -15.87 -7.43
C ASP A 16 -16.13 -14.83 -6.51
N HIS A 17 -15.36 -14.27 -5.58
CA HIS A 17 -15.84 -13.20 -4.71
C HIS A 17 -16.01 -11.88 -5.47
N LEU A 18 -15.04 -11.51 -6.31
CA LEU A 18 -15.12 -10.33 -7.18
C LEU A 18 -16.32 -10.42 -8.13
N GLU A 19 -16.55 -11.56 -8.77
CA GLU A 19 -17.72 -11.77 -9.62
C GLU A 19 -19.04 -11.54 -8.89
N ARG A 20 -19.16 -12.04 -7.66
CA ARG A 20 -20.37 -11.86 -6.84
C ARG A 20 -20.58 -10.39 -6.50
N LEU A 21 -19.50 -9.66 -6.21
CA LEU A 21 -19.55 -8.22 -5.95
C LEU A 21 -19.93 -7.44 -7.20
N MET A 22 -19.38 -7.77 -8.36
CA MET A 22 -19.72 -7.14 -9.64
C MET A 22 -21.20 -7.36 -10.02
N LYS A 23 -21.72 -8.58 -9.83
CA LYS A 23 -23.15 -8.89 -10.05
C LYS A 23 -24.07 -8.16 -9.07
N ARG A 24 -23.62 -7.93 -7.83
CA ARG A 24 -24.40 -7.26 -6.78
C ARG A 24 -24.35 -5.73 -6.89
N PHE A 25 -23.22 -5.17 -7.29
CA PHE A 25 -22.97 -3.74 -7.35
C PHE A 25 -22.33 -3.34 -8.70
N PRO A 26 -23.11 -3.41 -9.81
CA PRO A 26 -22.58 -3.20 -11.16
C PRO A 26 -22.01 -1.78 -11.39
N HIS A 27 -22.46 -0.79 -10.60
CA HIS A 27 -21.97 0.59 -10.66
C HIS A 27 -20.64 0.81 -9.92
N LEU A 28 -20.16 -0.18 -9.15
CA LEU A 28 -18.86 -0.13 -8.44
C LEU A 28 -17.78 -0.95 -9.15
N ALA A 29 -18.15 -1.72 -10.18
CA ALA A 29 -17.22 -2.50 -10.97
C ALA A 29 -16.55 -1.58 -12.01
N SER A 30 -15.34 -1.10 -11.70
CA SER A 30 -14.52 -0.39 -12.68
C SER A 30 -14.13 -1.30 -13.85
N GLU A 31 -13.83 -0.72 -15.00
CA GLU A 31 -13.36 -1.42 -16.22
C GLU A 31 -12.14 -2.32 -15.93
N HIS A 32 -11.23 -1.85 -15.07
CA HIS A 32 -10.05 -2.61 -14.63
C HIS A 32 -10.40 -3.91 -13.87
N VAL A 33 -11.46 -3.90 -13.06
CA VAL A 33 -11.92 -5.08 -12.31
C VAL A 33 -12.61 -6.08 -13.26
N GLN A 34 -13.29 -5.59 -14.30
CA GLN A 34 -13.90 -6.42 -15.34
C GLN A 34 -12.82 -7.14 -16.16
N ASP A 35 -11.80 -6.40 -16.59
CA ASP A 35 -10.67 -6.94 -17.36
C ASP A 35 -9.86 -7.97 -16.56
N ALA A 36 -9.67 -7.73 -15.26
CA ALA A 36 -8.97 -8.66 -14.37
C ALA A 36 -9.71 -10.00 -14.21
N VAL A 37 -11.04 -9.97 -14.01
CA VAL A 37 -11.85 -11.20 -13.90
C VAL A 37 -11.92 -11.94 -15.24
N GLU A 38 -12.13 -11.22 -16.34
CA GLU A 38 -12.16 -11.84 -17.67
C GLU A 38 -10.82 -12.46 -18.08
N SER A 39 -9.71 -11.79 -17.78
CA SER A 39 -8.37 -12.29 -18.09
C SER A 39 -8.02 -13.53 -17.26
N TRP A 40 -8.46 -13.61 -16.00
CA TRP A 40 -8.34 -14.82 -15.18
C TRP A 40 -9.14 -15.99 -15.75
N GLN A 41 -10.41 -15.76 -16.11
CA GLN A 41 -11.28 -16.76 -16.71
C GLN A 41 -10.76 -17.26 -18.07
N LYS A 42 -10.25 -16.34 -18.92
CA LYS A 42 -9.66 -16.67 -20.23
C LYS A 42 -8.40 -17.52 -20.11
N ARG A 43 -7.66 -17.41 -19.00
CA ARG A 43 -6.42 -18.17 -18.78
C ARG A 43 -6.67 -19.63 -18.38
N GLY A 44 -7.84 -19.95 -17.83
CA GLY A 44 -8.30 -21.33 -17.57
C GLY A 44 -7.47 -22.10 -16.54
N SER A 45 -8.14 -22.88 -15.69
CA SER A 45 -7.56 -23.74 -14.65
C SER A 45 -6.81 -24.98 -15.16
N GLY A 46 -6.27 -24.92 -16.39
CA GLY A 46 -5.66 -26.04 -17.09
C GLY A 46 -4.22 -25.78 -17.50
N GLY A 47 -3.28 -26.38 -16.74
CA GLY A 47 -1.91 -26.63 -17.18
C GLY A 47 -1.03 -25.38 -17.26
N ILE A 48 -0.36 -25.08 -16.15
CA ILE A 48 0.69 -24.07 -16.10
C ILE A 48 1.88 -24.58 -16.93
N GLU A 49 1.91 -24.23 -18.20
CA GLU A 49 3.17 -23.94 -18.87
C GLU A 49 3.31 -22.42 -18.85
N MET A 50 3.95 -21.95 -17.78
CA MET A 50 4.34 -20.55 -17.60
C MET A 50 5.39 -20.21 -18.65
N VAL A 51 4.95 -19.97 -19.89
CA VAL A 51 5.74 -19.19 -20.83
C VAL A 51 5.67 -17.78 -20.30
N MET A 52 6.62 -17.42 -19.44
CA MET A 52 6.92 -16.03 -19.07
C MET A 52 7.28 -15.29 -20.37
N PRO A 53 6.37 -14.50 -20.98
CA PRO A 53 6.80 -13.60 -22.03
C PRO A 53 7.36 -12.40 -21.26
N GLY A 54 8.67 -12.42 -20.96
CA GLY A 54 9.40 -11.44 -20.14
C GLY A 54 8.53 -10.24 -19.75
N ALA A 55 7.76 -10.43 -18.66
CA ALA A 55 6.81 -9.41 -18.23
C ALA A 55 7.68 -8.28 -17.72
N GLU A 56 7.80 -7.22 -18.51
CA GLU A 56 8.11 -5.92 -17.95
C GLU A 56 7.08 -5.73 -16.84
N ALA A 57 7.51 -5.92 -15.58
CA ALA A 57 6.68 -5.66 -14.43
C ALA A 57 6.11 -4.27 -14.63
N ASP A 58 4.80 -4.11 -14.42
CA ASP A 58 4.21 -2.78 -14.41
C ASP A 58 5.09 -1.93 -13.48
N PRO A 59 5.71 -0.83 -13.98
CA PRO A 59 6.61 -0.03 -13.18
C PRO A 59 6.00 0.38 -11.84
N ASP A 60 4.68 0.54 -11.80
CA ASP A 60 3.94 0.87 -10.58
C ASP A 60 3.79 -0.31 -9.61
N GLU A 61 3.73 -1.56 -10.10
CA GLU A 61 3.68 -2.76 -9.25
C GLU A 61 5.05 -3.03 -8.59
N ALA A 62 6.14 -2.94 -9.37
CA ALA A 62 7.50 -3.05 -8.83
C ALA A 62 7.81 -1.92 -7.84
N LEU A 63 7.35 -0.71 -8.12
CA LEU A 63 7.47 0.44 -7.21
C LEU A 63 6.66 0.25 -5.93
N ALA A 64 5.44 -0.30 -6.01
CA ALA A 64 4.62 -0.61 -4.85
C ALA A 64 5.26 -1.69 -3.96
N GLU A 65 5.81 -2.75 -4.55
CA GLU A 65 6.53 -3.79 -3.80
C GLU A 65 7.74 -3.21 -3.06
N SER A 66 8.54 -2.38 -3.74
CA SER A 66 9.67 -1.69 -3.13
C SER A 66 9.23 -0.78 -1.98
N ALA A 67 8.19 0.02 -2.19
CA ALA A 67 7.64 0.91 -1.18
C ALA A 67 7.13 0.15 0.06
N ILE A 68 6.42 -0.97 -0.15
CA ILE A 68 5.91 -1.84 0.92
C ILE A 68 7.05 -2.48 1.72
N ALA A 69 8.14 -2.85 1.08
CA ALA A 69 9.32 -3.38 1.77
C ALA A 69 10.01 -2.30 2.60
N LEU A 70 10.27 -1.12 2.01
CA LEU A 70 11.00 -0.05 2.66
C LEU A 70 10.25 0.55 3.86
N ILE A 71 8.93 0.72 3.75
CA ILE A 71 8.09 1.30 4.82
C ILE A 71 7.92 0.40 6.04
N GLN A 72 8.49 -0.81 6.05
CA GLN A 72 8.50 -1.66 7.24
C GLN A 72 9.58 -1.24 8.23
N ASP A 73 10.71 -0.75 7.72
CA ASP A 73 11.93 -0.52 8.51
C ASP A 73 12.41 0.94 8.49
N HIS A 74 11.81 1.79 7.65
CA HIS A 74 12.24 3.18 7.48
C HIS A 74 11.12 4.17 7.78
N MET A 75 11.50 5.44 8.00
CA MET A 75 10.56 6.56 8.10
C MET A 75 10.00 6.92 6.74
N VAL A 76 8.79 7.49 6.74
CA VAL A 76 8.06 7.82 5.51
C VAL A 76 8.91 8.70 4.58
N GLU A 77 9.58 9.68 5.16
CA GLU A 77 10.46 10.63 4.47
C GLU A 77 11.65 9.91 3.80
N ASP A 78 12.32 9.03 4.55
CA ASP A 78 13.44 8.23 4.02
C ASP A 78 12.98 7.29 2.90
N VAL A 79 11.77 6.73 3.00
CA VAL A 79 11.19 5.88 1.96
C VAL A 79 10.93 6.70 0.70
N MET A 80 10.34 7.90 0.81
CA MET A 80 10.08 8.76 -0.33
C MET A 80 11.37 9.16 -1.04
N ASP A 81 12.40 9.57 -0.28
CA ASP A 81 13.70 9.95 -0.82
C ASP A 81 14.39 8.80 -1.56
N ARG A 82 14.33 7.58 -1.00
CA ARG A 82 14.91 6.38 -1.63
C ARG A 82 14.18 6.00 -2.90
N LEU A 83 12.85 5.95 -2.86
CA LEU A 83 12.06 5.61 -4.04
C LEU A 83 12.26 6.62 -5.17
N ALA A 84 12.33 7.91 -4.84
CA ALA A 84 12.58 8.97 -5.80
C ALA A 84 13.98 8.85 -6.42
N ALA A 85 15.01 8.59 -5.61
CA ALA A 85 16.38 8.45 -6.08
C ALA A 85 16.61 7.17 -6.91
N GLU A 86 16.00 6.05 -6.53
CA GLU A 86 16.22 4.75 -7.18
C GLU A 86 15.42 4.59 -8.48
N ASN A 87 14.27 5.25 -8.60
CA ASN A 87 13.34 5.04 -9.71
C ASN A 87 13.11 6.30 -10.56
N ASP A 88 13.84 7.40 -10.30
CA ASP A 88 13.75 8.69 -11.01
C ASP A 88 12.30 9.21 -11.12
N VAL A 89 11.54 9.07 -10.03
CA VAL A 89 10.13 9.46 -9.93
C VAL A 89 9.91 10.48 -8.83
N GLU A 90 9.03 11.44 -9.09
CA GLU A 90 8.54 12.32 -8.04
C GLU A 90 7.66 11.52 -7.07
N MET A 91 8.00 11.61 -5.78
CA MET A 91 7.32 10.88 -4.71
C MET A 91 6.82 11.89 -3.66
N ASP A 92 5.50 11.97 -3.52
CA ASP A 92 4.85 12.71 -2.46
C ASP A 92 4.12 11.75 -1.50
N TYR A 93 3.58 12.30 -0.40
CA TYR A 93 2.89 11.49 0.59
C TYR A 93 1.66 10.78 0.02
N ASP A 94 0.89 11.44 -0.85
CA ASP A 94 -0.34 10.88 -1.41
C ASP A 94 -0.04 9.68 -2.31
N ARG A 95 0.99 9.80 -3.15
CA ARG A 95 1.49 8.70 -3.98
C ARG A 95 2.02 7.56 -3.13
N LEU A 96 2.86 7.84 -2.13
CA LEU A 96 3.38 6.80 -1.25
C LEU A 96 2.26 6.08 -0.50
N ILE A 97 1.28 6.80 0.03
CA ILE A 97 0.10 6.23 0.71
C ILE A 97 -0.71 5.37 -0.27
N GLY A 98 -0.85 5.80 -1.52
CA GLY A 98 -1.49 5.02 -2.59
C GLY A 98 -0.79 3.68 -2.85
N LEU A 99 0.54 3.68 -2.86
CA LEU A 99 1.36 2.48 -3.11
C LEU A 99 1.34 1.49 -1.93
N VAL A 100 1.52 1.98 -0.70
CA VAL A 100 1.68 1.11 0.49
C VAL A 100 0.37 0.77 1.20
N GLY A 101 -0.65 1.60 0.97
CA GLY A 101 -1.92 1.58 1.66
C GLY A 101 -1.87 2.28 3.02
N LYS A 102 -3.04 2.80 3.42
CA LYS A 102 -3.23 3.60 4.64
C LYS A 102 -2.75 2.88 5.92
N ASP A 103 -2.97 1.58 6.03
CA ASP A 103 -2.61 0.84 7.24
C ASP A 103 -1.10 0.77 7.47
N ARG A 104 -0.31 0.62 6.40
CA ARG A 104 1.16 0.62 6.49
C ARG A 104 1.71 1.98 6.81
N TYR A 105 1.14 3.03 6.20
CA TYR A 105 1.45 4.41 6.55
C TYR A 105 1.20 4.67 8.05
N ILE A 106 0.01 4.33 8.57
CA ILE A 106 -0.32 4.44 10.00
C ILE A 106 0.67 3.63 10.87
N GLY A 107 1.04 2.43 10.42
CA GLY A 107 2.05 1.61 11.08
C GLY A 107 3.39 2.33 11.19
N SER A 108 3.84 2.99 10.11
CA SER A 108 5.05 3.81 10.12
C SER A 108 4.97 4.97 11.10
N LEU A 109 3.85 5.70 11.11
CA LEU A 109 3.65 6.81 12.05
C LEU A 109 3.73 6.35 13.51
N ARG A 110 3.18 5.18 13.83
CA ARG A 110 3.26 4.62 15.18
C ARG A 110 4.70 4.33 15.60
N ARG A 111 5.53 3.80 14.71
CA ARG A 111 6.96 3.57 14.99
C ARG A 111 7.71 4.88 15.19
N GLU A 112 7.46 5.85 14.32
CA GLU A 112 8.05 7.19 14.43
C GLU A 112 7.70 7.86 15.77
N ILE A 113 6.45 7.75 16.22
CA ILE A 113 6.05 8.25 17.55
C ILE A 113 6.85 7.55 18.66
N ILE A 114 7.04 6.24 18.60
CA ILE A 114 7.81 5.49 19.60
C ILE A 114 9.25 6.01 19.66
N GLU A 115 9.88 6.23 18.51
CA GLU A 115 11.26 6.75 18.42
C GLU A 115 11.38 8.19 18.90
N LEU A 116 10.48 9.08 18.49
CA LEU A 116 10.48 10.48 18.92
C LEU A 116 10.22 10.59 20.43
N ARG A 117 9.37 9.72 20.99
CA ARG A 117 9.15 9.67 22.45
C ARG A 117 10.39 9.20 23.20
N ALA A 118 11.14 8.24 22.65
CA ALA A 118 12.41 7.82 23.24
C ALA A 118 13.41 8.98 23.32
N ASN A 119 13.30 9.94 22.39
CA ASN A 119 14.08 11.18 22.36
C ASN A 119 13.43 12.35 23.13
N SER A 120 12.46 12.06 24.02
CA SER A 120 11.78 13.06 24.87
C SER A 120 11.03 14.16 24.10
N VAL A 121 10.66 13.92 22.83
CA VAL A 121 9.81 14.84 22.06
C VAL A 121 8.36 14.69 22.54
N SER A 122 7.72 15.81 22.88
CA SER A 122 6.31 15.80 23.30
C SER A 122 5.36 15.65 22.12
N MET A 123 4.13 15.17 22.37
CA MET A 123 3.11 15.01 21.30
C MET A 123 2.78 16.33 20.59
N ALA A 124 2.85 17.46 21.29
CA ALA A 124 2.64 18.77 20.68
C ALA A 124 3.77 19.13 19.72
N GLN A 125 5.03 18.86 20.11
CA GLN A 125 6.19 19.07 19.25
C GLN A 125 6.21 18.11 18.05
N MET A 126 5.78 16.85 18.23
CA MET A 126 5.62 15.93 17.10
C MET A 126 4.58 16.43 16.10
N ALA A 127 3.45 16.96 16.59
CA ALA A 127 2.40 17.50 15.74
C ALA A 127 2.90 18.71 14.94
N GLU A 128 3.60 19.63 15.60
CA GLU A 128 4.24 20.77 14.96
C GLU A 128 5.26 20.33 13.91
N LEU A 129 6.12 19.36 14.25
CA LEU A 129 7.10 18.78 13.32
C LEU A 129 6.41 18.19 12.09
N TRP A 130 5.44 17.29 12.27
CA TRP A 130 4.73 16.64 11.17
C TRP A 130 3.99 17.63 10.29
N ASN A 131 3.35 18.65 10.88
CA ASN A 131 2.71 19.71 10.12
C ASN A 131 3.73 20.55 9.32
N SER A 132 4.90 20.86 9.90
CA SER A 132 5.96 21.60 9.22
C SER A 132 6.55 20.83 8.03
N MET A 133 6.54 19.50 8.09
CA MET A 133 6.96 18.61 7.01
C MET A 133 5.86 18.33 5.98
N GLY A 134 4.66 18.90 6.16
CA GLY A 134 3.52 18.65 5.27
C GLY A 134 2.96 17.23 5.34
N LYS A 135 3.28 16.47 6.39
CA LYS A 135 2.85 15.07 6.54
C LYS A 135 1.33 15.01 6.72
N PRO A 136 0.58 14.28 5.88
CA PRO A 136 -0.87 14.34 5.87
C PRO A 136 -1.49 13.70 7.11
N ALA A 137 -2.41 14.44 7.74
CA ALA A 137 -3.16 13.97 8.91
C ALA A 137 -4.33 13.07 8.52
N LEU A 138 -4.67 12.13 9.41
CA LEU A 138 -5.70 11.13 9.12
C LEU A 138 -7.10 11.72 9.28
N GLY A 139 -7.70 12.16 8.17
CA GLY A 139 -9.07 12.69 8.15
C GLY A 139 -9.23 14.01 8.90
N GLN A 140 -8.14 14.76 9.03
CA GLN A 140 -8.07 16.10 9.62
C GLN A 140 -7.15 16.95 8.74
N GLU A 141 -7.25 18.27 8.84
CA GLU A 141 -6.35 19.17 8.10
C GLU A 141 -4.94 19.19 8.69
N GLN A 142 -4.80 18.99 10.01
CA GLN A 142 -3.52 19.11 10.71
C GLN A 142 -3.39 18.09 11.84
N TRP A 143 -2.14 17.73 12.15
CA TRP A 143 -1.80 16.98 13.34
C TRP A 143 -1.97 17.84 14.59
N THR A 144 -2.51 17.21 15.64
CA THR A 144 -2.61 17.76 16.98
C THR A 144 -2.03 16.76 17.97
N ALA A 145 -1.64 17.22 19.16
CA ALA A 145 -1.21 16.31 20.23
C ALA A 145 -2.24 15.21 20.52
N ARG A 146 -3.54 15.54 20.40
CA ARG A 146 -4.64 14.59 20.56
C ARG A 146 -4.65 13.53 19.46
N THR A 147 -4.56 13.91 18.19
CA THR A 147 -4.57 12.93 17.09
C THR A 147 -3.35 12.03 17.12
N ILE A 148 -2.19 12.55 17.55
CA ILE A 148 -0.99 11.73 17.76
C ILE A 148 -1.20 10.74 18.91
N SER A 149 -1.80 11.18 20.04
CA SER A 149 -2.11 10.23 21.13
C SER A 149 -3.05 9.11 20.70
N LEU A 150 -4.04 9.40 19.85
CA LEU A 150 -5.00 8.41 19.34
C LEU A 150 -4.35 7.34 18.44
N LEU A 151 -3.21 7.65 17.82
CA LEU A 151 -2.46 6.65 17.05
C LEU A 151 -1.89 5.54 17.92
N LEU A 152 -1.57 5.83 19.18
CA LEU A 152 -0.96 4.88 20.10
C LEU A 152 -1.96 3.98 20.83
N GLY A 153 -3.25 4.33 20.84
CA GLY A 153 -4.29 3.65 21.61
C GLY A 153 -4.49 4.31 22.98
#